data_AF-A0A7S4PWD7-F1
#
_entry.id   AF-A0A7S4PWD7-F1
#
_cell.length_a   1.000
_cell.length_b   1.000
_cell.length_c   1.000
_cell.angle_alpha   90.00
_cell.angle_beta   90.00
_cell.angle_gamma   90.00
#
_symmetry.space_group_name_H-M   'P 1'
#
loop_
_entity.id
_entity.type
_entity.pdbx_description
1 polymer ?
#
loop_
_entity_poly.entity_id
_entity_poly.type
_entity_poly.pdbx_seq_one_letter_code
_entity_poly.pdbx_strand_id
1 'polypeptide(L)'
;PKPLLTTYASGYTLPKDYEPGKPDAAILSSSKAVTIICADAFGDQRQDDPFLRIKTRPCRSSFDSAPPPALFWTARFAFSAGGVVAEVPYDPHLEYIFFGEEIAMSARLWTSGWDLFNPTRVIAYHLASRAHRQWFREVQTSREQLQRESAAKRRICGLLGTPWPRGSRHPPVPAPYGLGTSRSLSAYERFAGVRFGAQSVSDRALNGGLPADLFAPLWAERERERMMHSAQMTDTASWAGKDGDAAAQQLAGGAPGGGPPAPGRERARRPPAE
;
A
#
# COMPACT_ATOMS: atom_id res chain seq x y z
N PRO A 1 -11.63 28.14 -0.06
CA PRO A 1 -11.11 26.95 0.66
C PRO A 1 -11.10 25.76 -0.29
N LYS A 2 -10.08 24.88 -0.26
CA LYS A 2 -9.94 23.72 -1.17
C LYS A 2 -9.96 22.38 -0.40
N PRO A 3 -11.05 22.03 0.29
CA PRO A 3 -11.13 20.79 1.06
C PRO A 3 -11.38 19.59 0.14
N LEU A 4 -10.78 18.46 0.49
CA LEU A 4 -10.99 17.16 -0.16
C LEU A 4 -11.13 16.08 0.91
N LEU A 5 -12.25 15.36 0.86
CA LEU A 5 -12.52 14.21 1.72
C LEU A 5 -11.98 12.93 1.08
N THR A 6 -11.21 12.14 1.82
CA THR A 6 -10.56 10.93 1.31
C THR A 6 -10.59 9.82 2.35
N THR A 7 -10.85 8.58 1.94
CA THR A 7 -10.83 7.42 2.85
C THR A 7 -10.76 6.08 2.09
N TYR A 8 -10.34 5.04 2.80
CA TYR A 8 -10.51 3.66 2.36
C TYR A 8 -11.82 3.14 2.96
N ALA A 9 -12.83 2.97 2.10
CA ALA A 9 -14.14 2.47 2.49
C ALA A 9 -14.07 1.12 3.26
N SER A 10 -14.96 0.96 4.24
CA SER A 10 -15.09 -0.29 5.01
C SER A 10 -15.48 -1.46 4.11
N GLY A 11 -15.11 -2.67 4.49
CA GLY A 11 -15.46 -3.86 3.70
C GLY A 11 -16.94 -4.21 3.78
N TYR A 12 -17.50 -4.71 2.67
CA TYR A 12 -18.68 -5.59 2.70
C TYR A 12 -18.35 -6.91 1.99
N THR A 13 -19.13 -7.95 2.28
CA THR A 13 -19.08 -9.24 1.60
C THR A 13 -20.41 -9.54 0.92
N LEU A 14 -20.36 -10.39 -0.10
CA LEU A 14 -21.55 -10.96 -0.71
C LEU A 14 -21.70 -12.40 -0.23
N PRO A 15 -22.95 -12.92 -0.10
CA PRO A 15 -23.20 -14.33 0.13
C PRO A 15 -22.53 -15.20 -0.94
N LYS A 16 -22.17 -16.44 -0.59
CA LYS A 16 -21.50 -17.37 -1.53
C LYS A 16 -22.38 -17.70 -2.74
N ASP A 17 -23.69 -17.66 -2.56
CA ASP A 17 -24.75 -17.94 -3.52
C ASP A 17 -25.29 -16.67 -4.21
N TYR A 18 -24.61 -15.53 -4.07
CA TYR A 18 -25.01 -14.30 -4.74
C TYR A 18 -24.89 -14.43 -6.27
N GLU A 19 -26.00 -14.18 -6.97
CA GLU A 19 -26.03 -14.07 -8.43
C GLU A 19 -26.07 -12.58 -8.85
N PRO A 20 -25.23 -12.13 -9.80
CA PRO A 20 -25.26 -10.75 -10.28
C PRO A 20 -26.65 -10.32 -10.75
N GLY A 21 -27.16 -9.21 -10.20
CA GLY A 21 -28.49 -8.68 -10.54
C GLY A 21 -29.61 -9.10 -9.58
N LYS A 22 -29.36 -9.99 -8.61
CA LYS A 22 -30.27 -10.23 -7.48
C LYS A 22 -30.29 -9.00 -6.54
N PRO A 23 -31.35 -8.83 -5.71
CA PRO A 23 -31.39 -7.80 -4.68
C PRO A 23 -30.15 -7.82 -3.79
N ASP A 24 -29.82 -6.65 -3.22
CA ASP A 24 -28.60 -6.46 -2.46
C ASP A 24 -28.62 -7.31 -1.17
N ALA A 25 -27.92 -8.44 -1.21
CA ALA A 25 -27.73 -9.33 -0.07
C ALA A 25 -26.38 -9.07 0.62
N ALA A 26 -25.79 -7.89 0.39
CA ALA A 26 -24.51 -7.51 0.96
C ALA A 26 -24.53 -7.54 2.50
N ILE A 27 -23.52 -8.18 3.06
CA ILE A 27 -23.26 -8.20 4.50
C ILE A 27 -22.21 -7.14 4.77
N LEU A 28 -22.64 -6.03 5.38
CA LEU A 28 -21.73 -4.96 5.78
C LEU A 28 -20.85 -5.42 6.94
N SER A 29 -19.62 -4.92 6.99
CA SER A 29 -18.79 -5.12 8.19
C SER A 29 -19.52 -4.61 9.44
N SER A 30 -19.53 -5.43 10.49
CA SER A 30 -20.06 -5.05 11.80
C SER A 30 -19.27 -3.92 12.45
N SER A 31 -18.01 -3.71 12.01
CA SER A 31 -17.19 -2.60 12.46
C SER A 31 -17.69 -1.28 11.89
N LYS A 32 -18.14 -0.39 12.77
CA LYS A 32 -18.48 1.00 12.45
C LYS A 32 -17.31 1.96 12.66
N ALA A 33 -16.11 1.42 12.91
CA ALA A 33 -14.90 2.22 13.10
C ALA A 33 -14.52 2.93 11.79
N VAL A 34 -14.22 4.23 11.89
CA VAL A 34 -13.62 4.97 10.78
C VAL A 34 -12.21 4.43 10.54
N THR A 35 -11.85 4.21 9.28
CA THR A 35 -10.50 3.83 8.88
C THR A 35 -9.69 5.07 8.54
N ILE A 36 -8.48 5.14 9.09
CA ILE A 36 -7.53 6.22 8.81
C ILE A 36 -6.43 5.68 7.91
N ILE A 37 -6.09 6.46 6.88
CA ILE A 37 -4.98 6.13 5.98
C ILE A 37 -3.67 6.48 6.69
N CYS A 38 -2.83 5.48 6.87
CA CYS A 38 -1.54 5.57 7.54
C CYS A 38 -0.41 5.13 6.61
N ALA A 39 0.79 5.66 6.86
CA ALA A 39 2.01 5.13 6.27
C ALA A 39 2.28 3.72 6.82
N ASP A 40 2.95 2.90 6.01
CA ASP A 40 3.48 1.60 6.42
C ASP A 40 5.00 1.57 6.31
N ALA A 41 5.53 1.17 5.16
CA ALA A 41 6.95 1.11 4.88
C ALA A 41 7.24 1.55 3.43
N PHE A 42 8.50 1.86 3.15
CA PHE A 42 8.96 2.12 1.78
C PHE A 42 9.38 0.82 1.09
N GLY A 43 8.99 0.71 -0.19
CA GLY A 43 9.28 -0.42 -1.05
C GLY A 43 8.49 -1.69 -0.69
N ASP A 44 8.82 -2.78 -1.37
CA ASP A 44 8.34 -4.11 -1.02
C ASP A 44 9.49 -5.06 -0.68
N GLN A 45 9.16 -6.27 -0.21
CA GLN A 45 10.13 -7.30 0.16
C GLN A 45 11.02 -7.72 -1.02
N ARG A 46 10.59 -7.47 -2.26
CA ARG A 46 11.33 -7.78 -3.50
C ARG A 46 12.14 -6.59 -4.03
N GLN A 47 11.96 -5.39 -3.46
CA GLN A 47 12.52 -4.12 -3.88
C GLN A 47 12.19 -3.74 -5.34
N ASP A 48 11.01 -4.12 -5.83
CA ASP A 48 10.58 -3.87 -7.22
C ASP A 48 10.26 -2.37 -7.47
N ASP A 49 10.02 -1.61 -6.41
CA ASP A 49 9.91 -0.15 -6.43
C ASP A 49 10.26 0.45 -5.04
N PRO A 50 10.61 1.75 -4.98
CA PRO A 50 10.98 2.40 -3.73
C PRO A 50 9.81 3.13 -3.05
N PHE A 51 8.55 2.89 -3.43
CA PHE A 51 7.44 3.77 -3.02
C PHE A 51 6.95 3.50 -1.61
N LEU A 52 6.53 4.57 -0.93
CA LEU A 52 5.81 4.47 0.33
C LEU A 52 4.51 3.68 0.14
N ARG A 53 4.34 2.63 0.94
CA ARG A 53 3.08 1.91 1.08
C ARG A 53 2.20 2.62 2.11
N ILE A 54 0.91 2.66 1.81
CA ILE A 54 -0.13 3.10 2.73
C ILE A 54 -1.04 1.95 3.07
N LYS A 55 -1.57 1.97 4.29
CA LYS A 55 -2.55 1.02 4.79
C LYS A 55 -3.62 1.75 5.56
N THR A 56 -4.65 1.00 5.95
CA THR A 56 -5.66 1.52 6.86
C THR A 56 -5.50 0.96 8.26
N ARG A 57 -5.81 1.80 9.24
CA ARG A 57 -5.96 1.37 10.62
C ARG A 57 -7.34 1.80 11.14
N PRO A 58 -8.09 0.90 11.78
CA PRO A 58 -9.37 1.25 12.37
C PRO A 58 -9.15 2.20 13.56
N CYS A 59 -9.82 3.32 13.54
CA CYS A 59 -9.88 4.26 14.66
C CYS A 59 -10.85 3.72 15.72
N ARG A 60 -10.43 3.77 16.98
CA ARG A 60 -11.25 3.35 18.14
C ARG A 60 -12.37 4.33 18.50
N SER A 61 -12.43 5.48 17.82
CA SER A 61 -13.40 6.55 18.08
C SER A 61 -14.03 7.05 16.79
N SER A 62 -15.22 7.65 16.92
CA SER A 62 -15.83 8.48 15.88
C SER A 62 -15.44 9.94 16.10
N PHE A 63 -15.51 10.77 15.06
CA PHE A 63 -15.19 12.20 15.16
C PHE A 63 -16.48 13.02 15.13
N ASP A 64 -16.95 13.55 16.25
CA ASP A 64 -18.32 14.07 16.33
C ASP A 64 -18.53 15.51 15.81
N SER A 65 -17.46 16.30 15.64
CA SER A 65 -17.60 17.74 15.36
C SER A 65 -16.86 18.26 14.12
N ALA A 66 -15.74 17.66 13.72
CA ALA A 66 -14.99 18.08 12.54
C ALA A 66 -14.22 16.92 11.87
N PRO A 67 -14.21 16.84 10.52
CA PRO A 67 -13.33 15.95 9.78
C PRO A 67 -11.86 16.19 10.19
N PRO A 68 -11.16 15.22 10.77
CA PRO A 68 -9.75 15.44 11.11
C PRO A 68 -8.90 15.43 9.84
N PRO A 69 -7.77 16.17 9.82
CA PRO A 69 -6.87 16.16 8.66
C PRO A 69 -6.41 14.75 8.28
N ALA A 70 -6.36 14.48 6.97
CA ALA A 70 -5.75 13.28 6.43
C ALA A 70 -4.34 13.61 5.93
N LEU A 71 -3.41 12.67 6.09
CA LEU A 71 -2.05 12.84 5.58
C LEU A 71 -1.92 12.41 4.12
N PHE A 72 -2.74 11.44 3.71
CA PHE A 72 -2.66 10.80 2.40
C PHE A 72 -4.01 10.78 1.72
N TRP A 73 -3.98 10.79 0.40
CA TRP A 73 -5.10 10.66 -0.51
C TRP A 73 -5.18 9.23 -1.07
N THR A 74 -6.37 8.79 -1.47
CA THR A 74 -6.58 7.50 -2.15
C THR A 74 -7.58 7.61 -3.29
N ALA A 75 -7.37 6.81 -4.33
CA ALA A 75 -8.30 6.65 -5.44
C ALA A 75 -9.58 5.88 -5.05
N ARG A 76 -9.62 5.23 -3.88
CA ARG A 76 -10.77 4.41 -3.46
C ARG A 76 -12.01 5.21 -3.12
N PHE A 77 -11.82 6.39 -2.53
CA PHE A 77 -12.88 7.36 -2.28
C PHE A 77 -12.25 8.75 -2.17
N ALA A 78 -12.72 9.66 -3.02
CA ALA A 78 -12.35 11.07 -2.97
C ALA A 78 -13.58 11.93 -3.30
N PHE A 79 -13.84 12.96 -2.48
CA PHE A 79 -14.94 13.90 -2.70
C PHE A 79 -14.46 15.34 -2.50
N SER A 80 -14.65 16.18 -3.51
CA SER A 80 -14.22 17.58 -3.51
C SER A 80 -14.95 18.38 -4.59
N ALA A 81 -14.67 19.69 -4.67
CA ALA A 81 -15.10 20.50 -5.79
C ALA A 81 -14.39 20.06 -7.08
N GLY A 82 -15.12 20.02 -8.21
CA GLY A 82 -14.60 19.55 -9.50
C GLY A 82 -13.37 20.27 -10.04
N GLY A 83 -13.09 21.49 -9.53
CA GLY A 83 -11.87 22.24 -9.87
C GLY A 83 -10.57 21.48 -9.62
N VAL A 84 -10.57 20.48 -8.72
CA VAL A 84 -9.41 19.60 -8.48
C VAL A 84 -8.90 18.93 -9.76
N VAL A 85 -9.80 18.58 -10.69
CA VAL A 85 -9.45 17.89 -11.93
C VAL A 85 -8.70 18.81 -12.89
N ALA A 86 -9.06 20.10 -12.93
CA ALA A 86 -8.38 21.09 -13.76
C ALA A 86 -7.05 21.54 -13.14
N GLU A 87 -7.00 21.68 -11.82
CA GLU A 87 -5.82 22.17 -11.10
C GLU A 87 -4.74 21.10 -10.89
N VAL A 88 -5.16 19.87 -10.57
CA VAL A 88 -4.27 18.75 -10.25
C VAL A 88 -4.71 17.52 -11.07
N PRO A 89 -4.61 17.57 -12.41
CA PRO A 89 -5.06 16.48 -13.27
C PRO A 89 -4.25 15.22 -13.03
N TYR A 90 -4.85 14.05 -13.32
CA TYR A 90 -4.10 12.80 -13.42
C TYR A 90 -2.97 12.92 -14.45
N ASP A 91 -1.82 12.35 -14.12
CA ASP A 91 -0.68 12.35 -15.02
C ASP A 91 -0.81 11.20 -16.04
N PRO A 92 -0.99 11.51 -17.34
CA PRO A 92 -1.20 10.51 -18.37
C PRO A 92 0.03 9.63 -18.62
N HIS A 93 1.20 9.97 -18.04
CA HIS A 93 2.41 9.17 -18.13
C HIS A 93 2.58 8.20 -16.94
N LEU A 94 1.56 8.04 -16.10
CA LEU A 94 1.53 7.06 -15.01
C LEU A 94 0.76 5.77 -15.35
N GLU A 95 0.70 5.41 -16.63
CA GLU A 95 0.08 4.18 -17.09
C GLU A 95 0.71 2.94 -16.43
N TYR A 96 -0.10 1.90 -16.22
CA TYR A 96 0.34 0.59 -15.74
C TYR A 96 1.00 0.59 -14.34
N ILE A 97 0.85 1.67 -13.58
CA ILE A 97 1.26 1.76 -12.18
C ILE A 97 0.15 1.25 -11.27
N PHE A 98 0.54 0.43 -10.29
CA PHE A 98 -0.34 0.05 -9.18
C PHE A 98 0.02 0.76 -7.87
N PHE A 99 1.31 0.91 -7.57
CA PHE A 99 1.78 1.57 -6.35
C PHE A 99 2.50 2.88 -6.67
N GLY A 100 2.32 3.87 -5.79
CA GLY A 100 3.00 5.17 -5.86
C GLY A 100 2.12 6.29 -6.41
N GLU A 101 1.10 5.99 -7.21
CA GLU A 101 0.15 6.98 -7.72
C GLU A 101 -0.56 7.73 -6.58
N GLU A 102 -1.07 7.02 -5.57
CA GLU A 102 -1.78 7.65 -4.45
C GLU A 102 -0.88 8.62 -3.66
N ILE A 103 0.39 8.26 -3.47
CA ILE A 103 1.38 9.11 -2.79
C ILE A 103 1.77 10.31 -3.66
N ALA A 104 1.95 10.09 -4.97
CA ALA A 104 2.20 11.17 -5.92
C ALA A 104 1.04 12.17 -5.93
N MET A 105 -0.21 11.69 -6.00
CA MET A 105 -1.41 12.52 -5.93
C MET A 105 -1.54 13.23 -4.59
N SER A 106 -1.26 12.56 -3.47
CA SER A 106 -1.27 13.19 -2.12
C SER A 106 -0.35 14.41 -2.07
N ALA A 107 0.90 14.25 -2.54
CA ALA A 107 1.88 15.33 -2.57
C ALA A 107 1.46 16.45 -3.52
N ARG A 108 0.99 16.12 -4.73
CA ARG A 108 0.55 17.10 -5.73
C ARG A 108 -0.65 17.91 -5.27
N LEU A 109 -1.68 17.26 -4.71
CA LEU A 109 -2.86 17.92 -4.16
C LEU A 109 -2.46 18.90 -3.06
N TRP A 110 -1.70 18.43 -2.06
CA TRP A 110 -1.33 19.25 -0.91
C TRP A 110 -0.43 20.43 -1.29
N THR A 111 0.56 20.21 -2.17
CA THR A 111 1.44 21.28 -2.67
C THR A 111 0.72 22.30 -3.57
N SER A 112 -0.44 21.91 -4.13
CA SER A 112 -1.35 22.80 -4.89
C SER A 112 -2.38 23.52 -4.01
N GLY A 113 -2.26 23.38 -2.68
CA GLY A 113 -3.09 24.08 -1.70
C GLY A 113 -4.41 23.38 -1.36
N TRP A 114 -4.58 22.11 -1.74
CA TRP A 114 -5.71 21.29 -1.29
C TRP A 114 -5.45 20.74 0.11
N ASP A 115 -6.50 20.69 0.93
CA ASP A 115 -6.46 20.15 2.28
C ASP A 115 -7.22 18.83 2.33
N LEU A 116 -6.53 17.77 2.76
CA LEU A 116 -7.07 16.42 2.82
C LEU A 116 -7.71 16.19 4.18
N PHE A 117 -8.88 15.55 4.21
CA PHE A 117 -9.63 15.24 5.43
C PHE A 117 -10.13 13.80 5.44
N ASN A 118 -10.16 13.20 6.63
CA ASN A 118 -10.84 11.92 6.86
C ASN A 118 -12.33 12.18 7.15
N PRO A 119 -13.24 11.26 6.81
CA PRO A 119 -14.62 11.36 7.23
C PRO A 119 -14.77 11.18 8.73
N THR A 120 -15.84 11.73 9.28
CA THR A 120 -16.20 11.63 10.70
C THR A 120 -16.83 10.30 11.09
N ARG A 121 -17.36 9.59 10.09
CA ARG A 121 -18.08 8.32 10.19
C ARG A 121 -17.82 7.48 8.95
N VAL A 122 -18.20 6.20 8.98
CA VAL A 122 -18.20 5.36 7.76
C VAL A 122 -19.26 5.90 6.79
N ILE A 123 -18.84 6.25 5.57
CA ILE A 123 -19.70 6.85 4.53
C ILE A 123 -19.84 5.99 3.26
N ALA A 124 -18.99 4.96 3.12
CA ALA A 124 -18.98 4.08 1.97
C ALA A 124 -18.48 2.70 2.38
N TYR A 125 -18.92 1.69 1.64
CA TYR A 125 -18.45 0.32 1.74
C TYR A 125 -17.91 -0.15 0.38
N HIS A 126 -16.91 -1.02 0.41
CA HIS A 126 -16.27 -1.60 -0.76
C HIS A 126 -16.24 -3.13 -0.65
N LEU A 127 -16.55 -3.83 -1.74
CA LEU A 127 -16.53 -5.30 -1.78
C LEU A 127 -15.11 -5.80 -1.47
N ALA A 128 -14.93 -6.50 -0.36
CA ALA A 128 -13.60 -6.95 0.05
C ALA A 128 -13.05 -8.03 -0.89
N SER A 129 -13.93 -8.89 -1.39
CA SER A 129 -13.56 -9.98 -2.29
C SER A 129 -13.02 -9.44 -3.62
N ARG A 130 -11.90 -10.01 -4.08
CA ARG A 130 -11.36 -9.79 -5.42
C ARG A 130 -11.54 -11.00 -6.35
N ALA A 131 -12.11 -12.10 -5.85
CA ALA A 131 -12.22 -13.36 -6.58
C ALA A 131 -13.01 -13.27 -7.90
N HIS A 132 -13.82 -12.23 -8.06
CA HIS A 132 -14.63 -11.97 -9.25
C HIS A 132 -13.85 -11.30 -10.41
N ARG A 133 -12.58 -10.89 -10.20
CA ARG A 133 -11.80 -10.18 -11.22
C ARG A 133 -10.34 -10.63 -11.24
N GLN A 134 -9.75 -10.61 -12.43
CA GLN A 134 -8.32 -10.83 -12.60
C GLN A 134 -7.52 -9.75 -11.88
N TRP A 135 -6.35 -10.12 -11.39
CA TRP A 135 -5.42 -9.17 -10.80
C TRP A 135 -4.66 -8.41 -11.90
N PHE A 136 -4.31 -7.14 -11.67
CA PHE A 136 -3.72 -6.29 -12.72
C PHE A 136 -2.41 -6.88 -13.30
N ARG A 137 -1.63 -7.61 -12.49
CA ARG A 137 -0.41 -8.29 -12.95
C ARG A 137 -0.67 -9.49 -13.85
N GLU A 138 -1.85 -10.11 -13.77
CA GLU A 138 -2.24 -11.23 -14.63
C GLU A 138 -2.52 -10.77 -16.06
N VAL A 139 -2.86 -9.48 -16.24
CA VAL A 139 -3.23 -8.90 -17.55
C VAL A 139 -2.15 -7.96 -18.12
N GLN A 140 -1.14 -7.61 -17.33
CA GLN A 140 -0.04 -6.73 -17.72
C GLN A 140 1.22 -7.54 -18.07
N THR A 141 1.25 -8.08 -19.28
CA THR A 141 2.26 -9.06 -19.72
C THR A 141 3.12 -8.61 -20.89
N SER A 142 2.75 -7.53 -21.59
CA SER A 142 3.50 -7.09 -22.77
C SER A 142 4.77 -6.33 -22.39
N ARG A 143 5.83 -6.50 -23.19
CA ARG A 143 7.11 -5.78 -23.00
C ARG A 143 6.91 -4.26 -22.99
N GLU A 144 6.01 -3.76 -23.82
CA GLU A 144 5.67 -2.34 -23.90
C GLU A 144 5.02 -1.84 -22.61
N GLN A 145 4.06 -2.59 -22.06
CA GLN A 145 3.40 -2.24 -20.79
C GLN A 145 4.41 -2.19 -19.64
N LEU A 146 5.32 -3.16 -19.56
CA LEU A 146 6.37 -3.19 -18.54
C LEU A 146 7.35 -2.01 -18.68
N GLN A 147 7.66 -1.60 -19.92
CA GLN A 147 8.50 -0.42 -20.17
C GLN A 147 7.79 0.87 -19.75
N ARG A 148 6.50 1.00 -20.05
CA ARG A 148 5.68 2.15 -19.62
C ARG A 148 5.53 2.21 -18.10
N GLU A 149 5.27 1.08 -17.43
CA GLU A 149 5.28 1.00 -15.97
C GLU A 149 6.63 1.46 -15.42
N SER A 150 7.75 0.94 -15.94
CA SER A 150 9.09 1.34 -15.48
C SER A 150 9.37 2.83 -15.69
N ALA A 151 8.92 3.43 -16.80
CA ALA A 151 9.03 4.87 -17.04
C ALA A 151 8.18 5.67 -16.03
N ALA A 152 6.93 5.26 -15.81
CA ALA A 152 6.03 5.84 -14.84
C ALA A 152 6.59 5.78 -13.41
N LYS A 153 7.22 4.67 -13.03
CA LYS A 153 7.83 4.53 -11.70
C LYS A 153 8.98 5.52 -11.50
N ARG A 154 9.86 5.65 -12.50
CA ARG A 154 10.97 6.61 -12.49
C ARG A 154 10.48 8.05 -12.46
N ARG A 155 9.36 8.32 -13.13
CA ARG A 155 8.68 9.62 -13.09
C ARG A 155 8.18 9.98 -11.70
N ILE A 156 7.55 9.05 -10.98
CA ILE A 156 7.15 9.26 -9.58
C ILE A 156 8.37 9.51 -8.68
N CYS A 157 9.46 8.79 -8.90
CA CYS A 157 10.71 9.04 -8.17
C CYS A 157 11.26 10.45 -8.41
N GLY A 158 11.21 10.94 -9.65
CA GLY A 158 11.58 12.30 -10.01
C GLY A 158 10.68 13.37 -9.39
N LEU A 159 9.36 13.11 -9.32
CA LEU A 159 8.37 13.97 -8.68
C LEU A 159 8.62 14.14 -7.18
N LEU A 160 8.87 13.02 -6.48
CA LEU A 160 8.99 12.98 -5.02
C LEU A 160 10.44 13.11 -4.51
N GLY A 161 11.42 13.10 -5.41
CA GLY A 161 12.84 13.06 -5.05
C GLY A 161 13.27 11.75 -4.37
N THR A 162 12.48 10.68 -4.51
CA THR A 162 12.79 9.34 -3.98
C THR A 162 13.92 8.73 -4.81
N PRO A 163 15.02 8.23 -4.20
CA PRO A 163 16.04 7.48 -4.92
C PRO A 163 15.44 6.20 -5.51
N TRP A 164 15.79 5.88 -6.74
CA TRP A 164 15.52 4.56 -7.29
C TRP A 164 16.41 3.51 -6.60
N PRO A 165 16.05 2.21 -6.60
CA PRO A 165 16.99 1.15 -6.25
C PRO A 165 18.35 1.34 -6.93
N ARG A 166 19.44 1.24 -6.16
CA ARG A 166 20.83 1.57 -6.56
C ARG A 166 21.18 3.07 -6.67
N GLY A 167 20.33 3.94 -6.13
CA GLY A 167 20.66 5.34 -5.88
C GLY A 167 20.53 6.30 -7.07
N SER A 168 19.97 5.86 -8.21
CA SER A 168 19.77 6.78 -9.33
C SER A 168 18.70 7.84 -9.02
N ARG A 169 18.97 9.07 -9.43
CA ARG A 169 18.03 10.20 -9.37
C ARG A 169 17.33 10.37 -10.72
N HIS A 170 16.11 10.87 -10.67
CA HIS A 170 15.27 11.09 -11.85
C HIS A 170 14.91 12.57 -11.96
N PRO A 171 14.69 13.09 -13.19
CA PRO A 171 14.36 14.49 -13.40
C PRO A 171 13.02 14.85 -12.76
N PRO A 172 12.83 16.10 -12.31
CA PRO A 172 11.54 16.56 -11.81
C PRO A 172 10.47 16.51 -12.90
N VAL A 173 9.21 16.41 -12.48
CA VAL A 173 8.07 16.37 -13.38
C VAL A 173 7.60 17.79 -13.73
N PRO A 174 7.48 18.16 -15.01
CA PRO A 174 7.03 19.49 -15.42
C PRO A 174 5.52 19.70 -15.18
N ALA A 175 5.09 20.96 -15.16
CA ALA A 175 3.68 21.32 -15.16
C ALA A 175 2.93 20.75 -16.39
N PRO A 176 1.63 20.42 -16.28
CA PRO A 176 0.77 20.53 -15.10
C PRO A 176 0.86 19.32 -14.15
N TYR A 177 1.76 18.37 -14.42
CA TYR A 177 1.84 17.10 -13.70
C TYR A 177 2.84 17.10 -12.54
N GLY A 178 3.61 18.18 -12.41
CA GLY A 178 4.53 18.41 -11.30
C GLY A 178 3.82 18.69 -9.96
N LEU A 179 4.63 19.04 -8.97
CA LEU A 179 4.16 19.54 -7.69
C LEU A 179 3.57 20.95 -7.84
N GLY A 180 2.64 21.30 -6.95
CA GLY A 180 2.12 22.66 -6.87
C GLY A 180 3.09 23.64 -6.24
N THR A 181 2.79 24.93 -6.37
CA THR A 181 3.61 26.03 -5.86
C THR A 181 3.04 26.68 -4.59
N SER A 182 1.85 26.27 -4.14
CA SER A 182 1.21 26.84 -2.94
C SER A 182 1.91 26.43 -1.65
N ARG A 183 2.48 25.23 -1.61
CA ARG A 183 3.25 24.70 -0.47
C ARG A 183 4.38 23.82 -0.99
N SER A 184 5.52 23.77 -0.31
CA SER A 184 6.69 22.99 -0.77
C SER A 184 6.57 21.50 -0.42
N LEU A 185 7.26 20.64 -1.19
CA LEU A 185 7.36 19.20 -0.87
C LEU A 185 7.94 18.97 0.53
N SER A 186 8.95 19.74 0.92
CA SER A 186 9.55 19.64 2.24
C SER A 186 8.56 19.96 3.37
N ALA A 187 7.61 20.89 3.13
CA ALA A 187 6.53 21.16 4.07
C ALA A 187 5.53 20.00 4.12
N TYR A 188 5.22 19.37 2.98
CA TYR A 188 4.40 18.17 2.92
C TYR A 188 5.06 16.99 3.67
N GLU A 189 6.35 16.75 3.47
CA GLU A 189 7.14 15.74 4.18
C GLU A 189 7.03 15.91 5.71
N ARG A 190 7.17 17.15 6.22
CA ARG A 190 6.97 17.46 7.64
C ARG A 190 5.52 17.25 8.08
N PHE A 191 4.56 17.69 7.27
CA PHE A 191 3.13 17.56 7.57
C PHE A 191 2.69 16.10 7.66
N ALA A 192 3.12 15.27 6.70
CA ALA A 192 2.81 13.85 6.62
C ALA A 192 3.71 12.98 7.52
N GLY A 193 4.84 13.51 7.99
CA GLY A 193 5.79 12.76 8.81
C GLY A 193 6.56 11.70 8.01
N VAL A 194 6.85 11.97 6.74
CA VAL A 194 7.58 11.08 5.82
C VAL A 194 8.77 11.80 5.20
N ARG A 195 9.79 11.05 4.81
CA ARG A 195 10.96 11.57 4.08
C ARG A 195 11.17 10.72 2.84
N PHE A 196 10.81 11.22 1.67
CA PHE A 196 10.92 10.47 0.41
C PHE A 196 12.38 10.20 0.05
N GLY A 197 13.23 11.22 0.18
CA GLY A 197 14.66 11.11 -0.11
C GLY A 197 15.41 10.13 0.79
N ALA A 198 14.98 10.00 2.05
CA ALA A 198 15.58 9.10 3.04
C ALA A 198 14.79 7.80 3.23
N GLN A 199 13.66 7.65 2.51
CA GLN A 199 12.73 6.53 2.62
C GLN A 199 12.36 6.18 4.07
N SER A 200 12.06 7.19 4.88
CA SER A 200 11.73 7.00 6.30
C SER A 200 10.35 7.53 6.67
N VAL A 201 9.75 6.89 7.67
CA VAL A 201 8.42 7.20 8.22
C VAL A 201 8.55 7.49 9.72
N SER A 202 7.77 8.43 10.22
CA SER A 202 7.66 8.75 11.65
C SER A 202 6.39 8.17 12.26
N ASP A 203 6.30 8.16 13.59
CA ASP A 203 5.09 7.76 14.30
C ASP A 203 3.86 8.56 13.89
N ARG A 204 4.04 9.84 13.52
CA ARG A 204 2.96 10.66 12.96
C ARG A 204 2.36 10.04 11.70
N ALA A 205 3.21 9.61 10.78
CA ALA A 205 2.79 8.98 9.54
C ALA A 205 2.14 7.61 9.79
N LEU A 206 2.74 6.82 10.70
CA LEU A 206 2.23 5.50 11.09
C LEU A 206 0.86 5.57 11.76
N ASN A 207 0.54 6.68 12.42
CA ASN A 207 -0.76 6.95 13.06
C ASN A 207 -1.66 7.90 12.23
N GLY A 208 -1.35 8.12 10.95
CA GLY A 208 -2.22 8.91 10.07
C GLY A 208 -2.44 10.36 10.53
N GLY A 209 -1.49 10.91 11.30
CA GLY A 209 -1.55 12.28 11.83
C GLY A 209 -2.35 12.44 13.12
N LEU A 210 -2.92 11.36 13.65
CA LEU A 210 -3.76 11.35 14.84
C LEU A 210 -3.02 10.82 16.08
N PRO A 211 -3.56 11.06 17.30
CA PRO A 211 -3.03 10.48 18.53
C PRO A 211 -2.97 8.94 18.49
N ALA A 212 -1.88 8.37 19.02
CA ALA A 212 -1.60 6.94 18.91
C ALA A 212 -2.55 6.05 19.71
N ASP A 213 -3.14 6.58 20.80
CA ASP A 213 -4.12 5.92 21.66
C ASP A 213 -5.46 5.64 20.96
N LEU A 214 -5.73 6.32 19.84
CA LEU A 214 -6.88 6.05 18.98
C LEU A 214 -6.75 4.76 18.16
N PHE A 215 -5.59 4.09 18.19
CA PHE A 215 -5.33 2.88 17.42
C PHE A 215 -4.85 1.73 18.29
N ALA A 216 -4.86 0.51 17.74
CA ALA A 216 -4.11 -0.58 18.34
C ALA A 216 -2.60 -0.26 18.32
N PRO A 217 -1.83 -0.59 19.38
CA PRO A 217 -0.39 -0.38 19.39
C PRO A 217 0.29 -1.02 18.17
N LEU A 218 1.34 -0.37 17.66
CA LEU A 218 2.01 -0.81 16.42
C LEU A 218 2.55 -2.25 16.50
N TRP A 219 2.98 -2.71 17.68
CA TRP A 219 3.43 -4.09 17.87
C TRP A 219 2.29 -5.10 17.66
N ALA A 220 1.06 -4.76 18.08
CA ALA A 220 -0.10 -5.62 17.94
C ALA A 220 -0.55 -5.70 16.47
N GLU A 221 -0.44 -4.59 15.73
CA GLU A 221 -0.68 -4.59 14.28
C GLU A 221 0.33 -5.46 13.54
N ARG A 222 1.63 -5.35 13.87
CA ARG A 222 2.67 -6.19 13.26
C ARG A 222 2.44 -7.67 13.52
N GLU A 223 2.03 -8.01 14.74
CA GLU A 223 1.75 -9.39 15.11
C GLU A 223 0.50 -9.93 14.38
N ARG A 224 -0.55 -9.11 14.27
CA ARG A 224 -1.74 -9.43 13.45
C ARG A 224 -1.37 -9.67 11.99
N GLU A 225 -0.54 -8.81 11.40
CA GLU A 225 -0.06 -8.95 10.02
C GLU A 225 0.76 -10.23 9.85
N ARG A 226 1.67 -10.53 10.80
CA ARG A 226 2.45 -11.77 10.83
C ARG A 226 1.55 -13.02 10.86
N MET A 227 0.52 -13.01 11.70
CA MET A 227 -0.46 -14.10 11.79
C MET A 227 -1.27 -14.26 10.49
N MET A 228 -1.76 -13.15 9.92
CA MET A 228 -2.52 -13.17 8.66
C MET A 228 -1.66 -13.67 7.49
N HIS A 229 -0.40 -13.25 7.41
CA HIS A 229 0.54 -13.77 6.41
C HIS A 229 0.82 -15.26 6.62
N SER A 230 1.02 -15.71 7.86
CA SER A 230 1.21 -17.13 8.18
C SER A 230 -0.01 -17.97 7.81
N ALA A 231 -1.22 -17.47 8.07
CA ALA A 231 -2.48 -18.14 7.73
C ALA A 231 -2.74 -18.17 6.20
N GLN A 232 -2.33 -17.12 5.48
CA GLN A 232 -2.35 -17.11 4.01
C GLN A 232 -1.30 -18.04 3.40
N MET A 233 -0.14 -18.22 4.04
CA MET A 233 0.86 -19.20 3.59
C MET A 233 0.39 -20.65 3.79
N THR A 234 -0.50 -20.91 4.75
CA THR A 234 -1.17 -22.22 4.90
C THR A 234 -2.30 -22.45 3.89
N ASP A 235 -2.77 -21.41 3.20
CA ASP A 235 -3.75 -21.47 2.12
C ASP A 235 -3.05 -21.24 0.77
N THR A 236 -2.27 -22.23 0.31
CA THR A 236 -1.40 -22.14 -0.87
C THR A 236 -2.13 -21.75 -2.16
N ALA A 237 -3.45 -22.02 -2.24
CA ALA A 237 -4.30 -21.66 -3.37
C ALA A 237 -4.60 -20.14 -3.45
N SER A 238 -4.55 -19.43 -2.31
CA SER A 238 -4.82 -17.99 -2.24
C SER A 238 -3.72 -17.13 -2.86
N TRP A 239 -2.47 -17.61 -2.90
CA TRP A 239 -1.33 -16.80 -3.36
C TRP A 239 -1.04 -16.95 -4.84
N ALA A 240 -1.36 -18.10 -5.42
CA ALA A 240 -0.84 -18.50 -6.72
C ALA A 240 -1.81 -18.31 -7.89
N GLY A 241 -2.99 -17.71 -7.65
CA GLY A 241 -4.02 -17.57 -8.69
C GLY A 241 -4.54 -18.93 -9.14
N LYS A 242 -5.51 -18.95 -10.06
CA LYS A 242 -6.27 -20.16 -10.44
C LYS A 242 -5.47 -21.30 -11.10
N ASP A 243 -4.15 -21.18 -11.27
CA ASP A 243 -3.27 -22.23 -11.79
C ASP A 243 -2.05 -22.50 -10.88
N GLY A 244 -2.18 -22.14 -9.60
CA GLY A 244 -1.10 -22.23 -8.61
C GLY A 244 -0.61 -23.63 -8.25
N ASP A 245 -1.40 -24.66 -8.51
CA ASP A 245 -1.03 -26.04 -8.20
C ASP A 245 0.17 -26.52 -9.02
N ALA A 246 0.32 -26.04 -10.26
CA ALA A 246 1.46 -26.39 -11.11
C ALA A 246 2.77 -25.75 -10.61
N ALA A 247 2.70 -24.51 -10.11
CA ALA A 247 3.85 -23.81 -9.52
C ALA A 247 4.23 -24.37 -8.14
N ALA A 248 3.23 -24.79 -7.34
CA ALA A 248 3.45 -25.43 -6.05
C ALA A 248 4.10 -26.83 -6.19
N GLN A 249 3.73 -27.60 -7.22
CA GLN A 249 4.34 -28.91 -7.50
C GLN A 249 5.81 -28.78 -7.97
N GLN A 250 6.17 -27.70 -8.67
CA GLN A 250 7.57 -27.42 -9.03
C GLN A 250 8.46 -27.08 -7.82
N LEU A 251 7.90 -26.48 -6.78
CA LEU A 251 8.62 -26.17 -5.53
C LEU A 251 8.74 -27.38 -4.59
N ALA A 252 7.77 -28.30 -4.63
CA ALA A 252 7.78 -29.51 -3.81
C ALA A 252 8.73 -30.61 -4.34
N GLY A 253 9.16 -30.55 -5.60
CA GLY A 253 10.03 -31.55 -6.24
C GLY A 253 11.54 -31.36 -6.04
N GLY A 254 11.97 -30.33 -5.30
CA GLY A 254 13.37 -29.92 -5.20
C GLY A 254 13.98 -30.10 -3.81
N ALA A 255 13.97 -31.31 -3.25
CA ALA A 255 14.78 -31.63 -2.08
C ALA A 255 15.48 -32.99 -2.25
N PRO A 256 16.83 -33.06 -2.38
CA PRO A 256 17.55 -34.28 -2.08
C PRO A 256 17.78 -34.37 -0.56
N GLY A 257 17.38 -35.50 0.00
CA GLY A 257 17.41 -35.76 1.43
C GLY A 257 18.80 -35.80 2.05
N GLY A 258 18.84 -35.44 3.34
CA GLY A 258 19.96 -35.66 4.24
C GLY A 258 19.44 -35.59 5.68
N GLY A 259 19.06 -36.73 6.23
CA GLY A 259 18.61 -36.83 7.63
C GLY A 259 19.74 -36.53 8.63
N PRO A 260 19.41 -36.24 9.91
CA PRO A 260 20.38 -35.81 10.90
C PRO A 260 21.28 -36.97 11.38
N PRO A 261 22.58 -36.76 11.64
CA PRO A 261 23.41 -37.78 12.24
C PRO A 261 23.17 -37.89 13.75
N ALA A 262 23.16 -39.14 14.25
CA ALA A 262 23.02 -39.50 15.66
C ALA A 262 24.27 -39.14 16.51
N PRO A 263 24.15 -39.04 17.85
CA PRO A 263 25.25 -38.58 18.69
C PRO A 263 26.13 -39.72 19.22
N GLY A 264 27.44 -39.44 19.32
CA GLY A 264 28.32 -40.05 20.32
C GLY A 264 29.53 -40.82 19.76
N ARG A 265 30.74 -40.28 19.96
CA ARG A 265 31.66 -40.69 21.04
C ARG A 265 33.03 -40.03 20.84
N GLU A 266 33.47 -39.41 21.92
CA GLU A 266 34.81 -38.88 22.16
C GLU A 266 35.88 -40.00 22.12
N ARG A 267 37.03 -39.76 21.48
CA ARG A 267 38.38 -39.95 22.07
C ARG A 267 39.53 -39.67 21.09
N ALA A 268 40.48 -38.88 21.63
CA ALA A 268 41.94 -39.01 21.53
C ALA A 268 42.69 -38.73 20.21
N ARG A 269 43.26 -37.52 20.19
CA ARG A 269 44.57 -37.03 19.69
C ARG A 269 45.62 -38.01 19.10
N ARG A 270 46.27 -37.45 18.04
CA ARG A 270 47.70 -37.46 17.60
C ARG A 270 48.22 -38.65 16.74
N PRO A 271 49.30 -38.46 15.95
CA PRO A 271 49.81 -37.29 15.19
C PRO A 271 50.19 -37.70 13.71
N PRO A 272 50.85 -36.84 12.89
CA PRO A 272 50.94 -36.99 11.43
C PRO A 272 52.30 -37.51 10.92
N ALA A 273 52.30 -38.05 9.70
CA ALA A 273 53.40 -38.23 8.73
C ALA A 273 52.84 -39.18 7.64
N GLU A 274 53.02 -39.06 6.34
CA GLU A 274 53.80 -38.23 5.40
C GLU A 274 52.97 -38.11 4.11
#